data_AF-A0AAY4B7U7-F1
#
_entry.id   AF-A0AAY4B7U7-F1
#
_cell.length_a   1.000
_cell.length_b   1.000
_cell.length_c   1.000
_cell.angle_alpha   90.00
_cell.angle_beta   90.00
_cell.angle_gamma   90.00
#
_symmetry.space_group_name_H-M   'P 1'
#
loop_
_entity.id
_entity.type
_entity.pdbx_description
1 polymer ?
#
loop_
_entity_poly.entity_id
_entity_poly.type
_entity_poly.pdbx_seq_one_letter_code
_entity_poly.pdbx_strand_id
1 'polypeptide(L)'
;MSVLHGIQKCKSFALRHCRPVRDMAAVGQRLVACMLNISEARGRDVVAQVAHAAIACRGGQWREGTTVLNVFSDEEYNRSVITIVARIDVIGEAVLAACERACGLIDMTAHAGIHPCMGSVDLVPFYPLGEKVGLEECATEARALALALTSRVDGTSAFFFGSADVPRNRGLAQRRREMGWFKKVVDMSTIHPDVGPSPQRRYGLTGVGASPYVMNCNVTIDTQDLAVGRKVAAALRESGEAGLPGIQVLALPHEGAVEIACNVKSIPCSSSWAGTVPWPAFSISGRAYHHVPARLITARVAQLAGTHGVAVRGTALVGFTPRECRVLAEWALTLGIGEFWTKQHQLYM
;
A
#
# COMPACT_ATOMS: atom_id res chain seq x y z
N MET A 1 -0.02 28.36 -5.70
CA MET A 1 -0.91 28.93 -6.74
C MET A 1 -0.74 28.29 -8.13
N SER A 2 -0.15 27.09 -8.29
CA SER A 2 0.02 26.46 -9.63
C SER A 2 -0.78 25.18 -9.89
N VAL A 3 -1.66 24.73 -8.99
CA VAL A 3 -2.47 23.51 -9.21
C VAL A 3 -3.70 23.77 -10.11
N LEU A 4 -4.15 25.02 -10.23
CA LEU A 4 -5.36 25.38 -11.00
C LEU A 4 -5.11 25.63 -12.50
N HIS A 5 -3.85 25.87 -12.92
CA HIS A 5 -3.54 26.24 -14.30
C HIS A 5 -3.39 25.04 -15.25
N GLY A 6 -3.17 23.82 -14.75
CA GLY A 6 -3.10 22.60 -15.56
C GLY A 6 -4.45 22.12 -16.09
N ILE A 7 -5.56 22.47 -15.40
CA ILE A 7 -6.91 21.99 -15.73
C ILE A 7 -7.46 22.67 -17.00
N GLN A 8 -6.97 23.85 -17.35
CA GLN A 8 -7.53 24.66 -18.44
C GLN A 8 -7.01 24.29 -19.83
N LYS A 9 -5.83 23.65 -19.95
CA LYS A 9 -5.23 23.32 -21.26
C LYS A 9 -5.75 22.04 -21.90
N CYS A 10 -6.41 21.15 -21.17
CA CYS A 10 -6.89 19.85 -21.69
C CYS A 10 -8.26 19.90 -22.41
N LYS A 11 -8.90 21.07 -22.55
CA LYS A 11 -10.23 21.15 -23.19
C LYS A 11 -10.22 20.99 -24.71
N SER A 12 -9.08 21.04 -25.41
CA SER A 12 -9.08 21.04 -26.88
C SER A 12 -8.86 19.68 -27.56
N PHE A 13 -8.50 18.61 -26.83
CA PHE A 13 -8.14 17.33 -27.47
C PHE A 13 -9.23 16.24 -27.45
N ALA A 14 -10.32 16.44 -26.70
CA ALA A 14 -11.35 15.41 -26.51
C ALA A 14 -12.65 15.72 -27.26
N LEU A 15 -12.61 15.70 -28.60
CA LEU A 15 -13.82 15.69 -29.44
C LEU A 15 -13.63 14.69 -30.57
N ARG A 16 -13.82 13.40 -30.25
CA ARG A 16 -14.34 12.33 -31.12
C ARG A 16 -14.33 11.03 -30.29
N HIS A 17 -15.52 10.48 -30.01
CA HIS A 17 -15.82 9.22 -29.28
C HIS A 17 -16.06 9.30 -27.75
N CYS A 18 -16.88 10.24 -27.27
CA CYS A 18 -17.34 10.22 -25.88
C CYS A 18 -18.42 9.14 -25.66
N ARG A 19 -18.06 8.07 -24.92
CA ARG A 19 -19.04 7.32 -24.10
C ARG A 19 -19.71 8.30 -23.12
N PRO A 20 -20.97 8.07 -22.69
CA PRO A 20 -21.60 8.96 -21.73
C PRO A 20 -20.72 9.09 -20.49
N VAL A 21 -20.39 10.33 -20.12
CA VAL A 21 -19.60 10.66 -18.93
C VAL A 21 -20.37 10.11 -17.73
N ARG A 22 -19.93 8.96 -17.20
CA ARG A 22 -20.44 8.45 -15.93
C ARG A 22 -20.21 9.53 -14.88
N ASP A 23 -21.23 9.83 -14.08
CA ASP A 23 -21.17 10.85 -13.04
C ASP A 23 -19.92 10.62 -12.16
N MET A 24 -18.97 11.56 -12.23
CA MET A 24 -17.68 11.50 -11.54
C MET A 24 -17.87 11.34 -10.04
N ALA A 25 -18.90 11.99 -9.47
CA ALA A 25 -19.21 11.91 -8.05
C ALA A 25 -19.71 10.52 -7.66
N ALA A 26 -20.43 9.82 -8.55
CA ALA A 26 -20.94 8.48 -8.28
C ALA A 26 -19.85 7.40 -8.31
N VAL A 27 -18.89 7.52 -9.24
CA VAL A 27 -17.75 6.58 -9.35
C VAL A 27 -16.87 6.63 -8.11
N GLY A 28 -16.55 7.83 -7.63
CA GLY A 28 -15.70 8.07 -6.47
C GLY A 28 -16.21 7.53 -5.13
N GLN A 29 -17.53 7.47 -4.97
CA GLN A 29 -18.17 7.09 -3.71
C GLN A 29 -17.98 5.62 -3.32
N ARG A 30 -17.68 4.74 -4.27
CA ARG A 30 -17.59 3.28 -4.05
C ARG A 30 -16.20 2.69 -4.30
N LEU A 31 -15.15 3.51 -4.20
CA LEU A 31 -13.78 3.08 -4.49
C LEU A 31 -13.10 2.41 -3.29
N VAL A 32 -12.24 1.46 -3.63
CA VAL A 32 -11.33 0.75 -2.73
C VAL A 32 -9.94 0.74 -3.36
N ALA A 33 -8.92 1.05 -2.57
CA ALA A 33 -7.54 0.85 -2.97
C ALA A 33 -7.00 -0.46 -2.38
N CYS A 34 -6.20 -1.17 -3.18
CA CYS A 34 -5.27 -2.16 -2.72
C CYS A 34 -3.84 -1.72 -3.05
N MET A 35 -3.00 -1.60 -2.03
CA MET A 35 -1.56 -1.41 -2.23
C MET A 35 -0.92 -2.79 -2.17
N LEU A 36 -0.97 -3.53 -3.27
CA LEU A 36 -0.46 -4.89 -3.39
C LEU A 36 1.06 -4.89 -3.28
N ASN A 37 1.61 -5.69 -2.37
CA ASN A 37 3.06 -5.79 -2.18
C ASN A 37 3.54 -7.13 -2.73
N ILE A 38 4.52 -7.09 -3.62
CA ILE A 38 5.15 -8.28 -4.20
C ILE A 38 6.66 -8.25 -3.95
N SER A 39 7.25 -9.43 -3.79
CA SER A 39 8.68 -9.63 -3.49
C SER A 39 9.52 -9.71 -4.77
N GLU A 40 9.35 -8.70 -5.64
CA GLU A 40 10.11 -8.52 -6.87
C GLU A 40 10.16 -7.01 -7.21
N ALA A 41 11.31 -6.53 -7.66
CA ALA A 41 11.50 -5.17 -8.17
C ALA A 41 12.53 -5.07 -9.31
N ARG A 42 13.47 -6.03 -9.39
CA ARG A 42 14.56 -6.04 -10.38
C ARG A 42 14.07 -6.57 -11.72
N GLY A 43 13.16 -7.54 -11.71
CA GLY A 43 12.41 -8.03 -12.87
C GLY A 43 11.31 -7.05 -13.27
N ARG A 44 11.66 -5.94 -13.91
CA ARG A 44 10.70 -4.88 -14.30
C ARG A 44 9.53 -5.41 -15.13
N ASP A 45 9.81 -6.35 -16.03
CA ASP A 45 8.79 -7.01 -16.84
C ASP A 45 7.85 -7.88 -15.98
N VAL A 46 8.36 -8.60 -14.97
CA VAL A 46 7.53 -9.34 -14.01
C VAL A 46 6.57 -8.41 -13.28
N VAL A 47 7.07 -7.28 -12.76
CA VAL A 47 6.25 -6.28 -12.05
C VAL A 47 5.18 -5.69 -12.98
N ALA A 48 5.55 -5.33 -14.21
CA ALA A 48 4.61 -4.79 -15.20
C ALA A 48 3.53 -5.81 -15.57
N GLN A 49 3.88 -7.08 -15.73
CA GLN A 49 2.92 -8.15 -16.01
C GLN A 49 1.93 -8.37 -14.85
N VAL A 50 2.38 -8.26 -13.60
CA VAL A 50 1.49 -8.30 -12.43
C VAL A 50 0.54 -7.10 -12.41
N ALA A 51 1.03 -5.89 -12.67
CA ALA A 51 0.20 -4.69 -12.74
C ALA A 51 -0.82 -4.76 -13.88
N HIS A 52 -0.42 -5.24 -15.07
CA HIS A 52 -1.32 -5.45 -16.20
C HIS A 52 -2.40 -6.49 -15.90
N ALA A 53 -2.07 -7.58 -15.18
CA ALA A 53 -3.05 -8.60 -14.82
C ALA A 53 -4.20 -8.04 -13.99
N ALA A 54 -3.97 -7.01 -13.17
CA ALA A 54 -5.02 -6.36 -12.38
C ALA A 54 -6.10 -5.69 -13.25
N ILE A 55 -5.69 -5.11 -14.38
CA ILE A 55 -6.57 -4.32 -15.26
C ILE A 55 -6.96 -5.06 -16.53
N ALA A 56 -6.37 -6.22 -16.83
CA ALA A 56 -6.69 -6.97 -18.04
C ALA A 56 -8.09 -7.61 -17.96
N CYS A 57 -8.82 -7.57 -19.07
CA CYS A 57 -10.02 -8.38 -19.32
C CYS A 57 -9.88 -9.19 -20.62
N ARG A 58 -10.77 -10.17 -20.80
CA ARG A 58 -10.84 -10.97 -22.04
C ARG A 58 -11.10 -10.05 -23.24
N GLY A 59 -10.40 -10.29 -24.34
CA GLY A 59 -10.56 -9.53 -25.59
C GLY A 59 -9.73 -8.25 -25.70
N GLY A 60 -8.69 -8.07 -24.86
CA GLY A 60 -7.74 -6.96 -24.96
C GLY A 60 -8.27 -5.62 -24.44
N GLN A 61 -9.44 -5.61 -23.79
CA GLN A 61 -9.99 -4.43 -23.13
C GLN A 61 -9.57 -4.38 -21.65
N TRP A 62 -9.59 -3.17 -21.08
CA TRP A 62 -9.39 -2.98 -19.65
C TRP A 62 -10.65 -3.37 -18.86
N ARG A 63 -10.42 -3.89 -17.65
CA ARG A 63 -11.43 -4.20 -16.65
C ARG A 63 -12.14 -2.92 -16.23
N GLU A 64 -13.42 -2.83 -16.57
CA GLU A 64 -14.18 -1.60 -16.36
C GLU A 64 -14.30 -1.27 -14.86
N GLY A 65 -13.90 -0.05 -14.49
CA GLY A 65 -13.93 0.39 -13.10
C GLY A 65 -12.70 -0.02 -12.30
N THR A 66 -11.61 -0.42 -12.97
CA THR A 66 -10.31 -0.68 -12.37
C THR A 66 -9.24 0.17 -13.03
N THR A 67 -8.32 0.69 -12.21
CA THR A 67 -7.09 1.32 -12.64
C THR A 67 -5.97 0.86 -11.72
N VAL A 68 -4.75 0.80 -12.21
CA VAL A 68 -3.58 0.87 -11.32
C VAL A 68 -3.02 2.27 -11.45
N LEU A 69 -2.84 2.93 -10.31
CA LEU A 69 -2.43 4.33 -10.26
C LEU A 69 -0.92 4.51 -10.19
N ASN A 70 -0.24 3.55 -9.57
CA ASN A 70 1.19 3.64 -9.30
C ASN A 70 1.79 2.24 -9.22
N VAL A 71 3.03 2.14 -9.68
CA VAL A 71 3.92 0.99 -9.47
C VAL A 71 5.21 1.57 -8.90
N PHE A 72 5.41 1.38 -7.60
CA PHE A 72 6.66 1.75 -6.94
C PHE A 72 7.52 0.50 -6.79
N SER A 73 8.76 0.53 -7.26
CA SER A 73 9.70 -0.58 -7.19
C SER A 73 11.00 -0.12 -6.55
N ASP A 74 11.46 -0.85 -5.55
CA ASP A 74 12.72 -0.60 -4.86
C ASP A 74 13.65 -1.80 -5.06
N GLU A 75 14.73 -1.61 -5.82
CA GLU A 75 15.65 -2.68 -6.24
C GLU A 75 16.54 -3.19 -5.09
N GLU A 76 16.82 -2.37 -4.07
CA GLU A 76 17.61 -2.77 -2.90
C GLU A 76 16.73 -3.60 -1.94
N TYR A 77 15.51 -3.14 -1.68
CA TYR A 77 14.49 -3.90 -0.95
C TYR A 77 14.04 -5.15 -1.71
N ASN A 78 14.24 -5.16 -3.04
CA ASN A 78 13.68 -6.11 -3.99
C ASN A 78 12.16 -6.28 -3.83
N ARG A 79 11.45 -5.16 -3.68
CA ARG A 79 10.03 -5.13 -3.35
C ARG A 79 9.30 -4.09 -4.16
N SER A 80 8.13 -4.45 -4.68
CA SER A 80 7.25 -3.52 -5.38
C SER A 80 5.92 -3.36 -4.67
N VAL A 81 5.37 -2.14 -4.74
CA VAL A 81 4.04 -1.77 -4.26
C VAL A 81 3.21 -1.28 -5.44
N ILE A 82 2.17 -2.03 -5.79
CA ILE A 82 1.27 -1.75 -6.90
C ILE A 82 -0.02 -1.18 -6.30
N THR A 83 -0.35 0.08 -6.61
CA THR A 83 -1.58 0.73 -6.13
C THR A 83 -2.71 0.48 -7.11
N ILE A 84 -3.50 -0.54 -6.85
CA ILE A 84 -4.68 -0.94 -7.62
C ILE A 84 -5.89 -0.24 -7.00
N VAL A 85 -6.71 0.47 -7.79
CA VAL A 85 -7.94 1.09 -7.32
C VAL A 85 -9.09 0.63 -8.20
N ALA A 86 -10.18 0.20 -7.57
CA ALA A 86 -11.38 -0.20 -8.27
C ALA A 86 -12.63 0.06 -7.43
N ARG A 87 -13.79 -0.15 -8.03
CA ARG A 87 -15.03 -0.24 -7.25
C ARG A 87 -15.01 -1.48 -6.34
N ILE A 88 -15.71 -1.42 -5.21
CA ILE A 88 -15.81 -2.53 -4.26
C ILE A 88 -16.27 -3.85 -4.91
N ASP A 89 -17.17 -3.81 -5.90
CA ASP A 89 -17.68 -4.99 -6.63
C ASP A 89 -16.67 -5.61 -7.61
N VAL A 90 -15.53 -4.95 -7.85
CA VAL A 90 -14.54 -5.35 -8.88
C VAL A 90 -13.15 -5.59 -8.27
N ILE A 91 -12.83 -4.95 -7.14
CA ILE A 91 -11.48 -4.96 -6.56
C ILE A 91 -10.98 -6.36 -6.23
N GLY A 92 -11.84 -7.25 -5.72
CA GLY A 92 -11.48 -8.62 -5.37
C GLY A 92 -10.91 -9.39 -6.57
N GLU A 93 -11.64 -9.42 -7.68
CA GLU A 93 -11.21 -10.09 -8.92
C GLU A 93 -10.00 -9.42 -9.59
N ALA A 94 -9.89 -8.10 -9.54
CA ALA A 94 -8.74 -7.38 -10.05
C ALA A 94 -7.44 -7.75 -9.30
N VAL A 95 -7.50 -7.70 -7.97
CA VAL A 95 -6.35 -8.00 -7.12
C VAL A 95 -6.01 -9.50 -7.17
N LEU A 96 -7.02 -10.38 -7.24
CA LEU A 96 -6.81 -11.82 -7.37
C LEU A 96 -6.04 -12.16 -8.65
N ALA A 97 -6.41 -11.57 -9.79
CA ALA A 97 -5.69 -11.78 -11.05
C ALA A 97 -4.22 -11.34 -10.97
N ALA A 98 -3.94 -10.23 -10.28
CA ALA A 98 -2.57 -9.79 -10.02
C ALA A 98 -1.81 -10.77 -9.11
N CYS A 99 -2.45 -11.26 -8.05
CA CYS A 99 -1.87 -12.25 -7.14
C CYS A 99 -1.55 -13.57 -7.86
N GLU A 100 -2.49 -14.11 -8.66
CA GLU A 100 -2.28 -15.32 -9.47
C GLU A 100 -1.08 -15.13 -10.42
N ARG A 101 -0.99 -13.96 -11.06
CA ARG A 101 0.15 -13.65 -11.95
C ARG A 101 1.47 -13.59 -11.18
N ALA A 102 1.49 -12.94 -10.02
CA ALA A 102 2.67 -12.82 -9.18
C ALA A 102 3.15 -14.20 -8.68
N CYS A 103 2.25 -15.04 -8.17
CA CYS A 103 2.58 -16.39 -7.75
C CYS A 103 3.12 -17.27 -8.90
N GLY A 104 2.65 -17.05 -10.13
CA GLY A 104 3.14 -17.77 -11.30
C GLY A 104 4.55 -17.35 -11.74
N LEU A 105 4.98 -16.12 -11.44
CA LEU A 105 6.23 -15.54 -11.93
C LEU A 105 7.34 -15.43 -10.88
N ILE A 106 7.00 -15.31 -9.60
CA ILE A 106 7.95 -15.03 -8.52
C ILE A 106 8.19 -16.29 -7.69
N ASP A 107 9.44 -16.74 -7.62
CA ASP A 107 9.87 -17.85 -6.77
C ASP A 107 10.65 -17.34 -5.55
N MET A 108 10.06 -17.46 -4.37
CA MET A 108 10.66 -17.01 -3.12
C MET A 108 11.91 -17.80 -2.72
N THR A 109 12.18 -18.97 -3.30
CA THR A 109 13.43 -19.72 -3.04
C THR A 109 14.67 -19.02 -3.62
N ALA A 110 14.49 -18.18 -4.63
CA ALA A 110 15.55 -17.39 -5.26
C ALA A 110 15.55 -15.92 -4.80
N HIS A 111 14.55 -15.51 -4.01
CA HIS A 111 14.40 -14.12 -3.59
C HIS A 111 15.50 -13.69 -2.60
N ALA A 112 16.13 -12.56 -2.89
CA ALA A 112 17.07 -11.89 -2.00
C ALA A 112 16.86 -10.36 -2.02
N GLY A 113 16.47 -9.80 -0.87
CA GLY A 113 16.25 -8.38 -0.64
C GLY A 113 16.46 -8.03 0.83
N ILE A 114 16.72 -6.76 1.12
CA ILE A 114 17.01 -6.32 2.51
C ILE A 114 15.76 -6.01 3.33
N HIS A 115 14.60 -5.83 2.67
CA HIS A 115 13.34 -5.57 3.34
C HIS A 115 12.70 -6.89 3.82
N PRO A 116 12.24 -6.99 5.08
CA PRO A 116 11.56 -8.19 5.56
C PRO A 116 10.30 -8.52 4.74
N CYS A 117 10.26 -9.72 4.17
CA CYS A 117 9.14 -10.26 3.41
C CYS A 117 8.94 -11.74 3.78
N MET A 118 7.73 -12.26 3.54
CA MET A 118 7.46 -13.69 3.75
C MET A 118 6.80 -14.37 2.56
N GLY A 119 6.37 -13.65 1.53
CA GLY A 119 5.69 -14.25 0.38
C GLY A 119 5.97 -13.56 -0.95
N SER A 120 5.77 -14.28 -2.06
CA SER A 120 5.86 -13.76 -3.42
C SER A 120 4.83 -12.65 -3.63
N VAL A 121 3.60 -12.93 -3.22
CA VAL A 121 2.61 -11.93 -2.80
C VAL A 121 2.75 -11.75 -1.30
N ASP A 122 3.30 -10.63 -0.88
CA ASP A 122 3.67 -10.37 0.51
C ASP A 122 2.48 -9.85 1.32
N LEU A 123 1.77 -8.85 0.78
CA LEU A 123 0.69 -8.18 1.47
C LEU A 123 -0.39 -7.70 0.50
N VAL A 124 -1.64 -8.02 0.82
CA VAL A 124 -2.87 -7.64 0.10
C VAL A 124 -3.79 -6.86 1.04
N PRO A 125 -3.51 -5.57 1.28
CA PRO A 125 -4.36 -4.73 2.12
C PRO A 125 -5.46 -4.08 1.28
N PHE A 126 -6.69 -4.08 1.77
CA PHE A 126 -7.81 -3.34 1.20
C PHE A 126 -8.11 -2.10 2.06
N TYR A 127 -8.18 -0.94 1.40
CA TYR A 127 -8.44 0.35 2.03
C TYR A 127 -9.68 0.99 1.40
N PRO A 128 -10.74 1.25 2.18
CA PRO A 128 -11.88 2.02 1.67
C PRO A 128 -11.42 3.45 1.34
N LEU A 129 -11.76 3.91 0.14
CA LEU A 129 -11.49 5.28 -0.34
C LEU A 129 -12.77 6.09 -0.49
N GLY A 130 -13.84 5.44 -0.96
CA GLY A 130 -15.14 6.06 -1.16
C GLY A 130 -15.96 6.12 0.12
N GLU A 131 -16.74 7.21 0.27
CA GLU A 131 -17.56 7.44 1.46
C GLU A 131 -18.64 6.37 1.69
N LYS A 132 -19.03 5.63 0.65
CA LYS A 132 -20.04 4.56 0.67
C LYS A 132 -19.42 3.16 0.71
N VAL A 133 -18.16 3.01 1.10
CA VAL A 133 -17.54 1.69 1.34
C VAL A 133 -17.09 1.58 2.78
N GLY A 134 -17.56 0.54 3.47
CA GLY A 134 -17.13 0.23 4.83
C GLY A 134 -15.92 -0.68 4.92
N LEU A 135 -15.34 -0.77 6.12
CA LEU A 135 -14.26 -1.71 6.43
C LEU A 135 -14.72 -3.18 6.33
N GLU A 136 -15.97 -3.47 6.72
CA GLU A 136 -16.52 -4.84 6.66
C GLU A 136 -16.74 -5.33 5.24
N GLU A 137 -17.14 -4.45 4.31
CA GLU A 137 -17.21 -4.77 2.88
C GLU A 137 -15.81 -5.12 2.35
N CYS A 138 -14.81 -4.28 2.64
CA CYS A 138 -13.42 -4.54 2.27
C CYS A 138 -12.89 -5.85 2.90
N ALA A 139 -13.26 -6.14 4.15
CA ALA A 139 -12.85 -7.37 4.84
C ALA A 139 -13.49 -8.62 4.22
N THR A 140 -14.72 -8.49 3.73
CA THR A 140 -15.43 -9.57 3.03
C THR A 140 -14.73 -9.90 1.72
N GLU A 141 -14.40 -8.88 0.91
CA GLU A 141 -13.59 -9.06 -0.31
C GLU A 141 -12.20 -9.62 -0.01
N ALA A 142 -11.54 -9.16 1.06
CA ALA A 142 -10.22 -9.66 1.46
C ALA A 142 -10.25 -11.17 1.81
N ARG A 143 -11.27 -11.62 2.56
CA ARG A 143 -11.45 -13.05 2.89
C ARG A 143 -11.79 -13.88 1.65
N ALA A 144 -12.69 -13.38 0.80
CA ALA A 144 -13.08 -14.05 -0.43
C ALA A 144 -11.87 -14.23 -1.38
N LEU A 145 -11.05 -13.19 -1.52
CA LEU A 145 -9.81 -13.25 -2.29
C LEU A 145 -8.84 -14.29 -1.75
N ALA A 146 -8.61 -14.33 -0.43
CA ALA A 146 -7.68 -15.30 0.17
C ALA A 146 -8.14 -16.76 -0.06
N LEU A 147 -9.44 -17.03 0.10
CA LEU A 147 -10.02 -18.35 -0.20
C LEU A 147 -9.86 -18.70 -1.68
N ALA A 148 -10.13 -17.75 -2.59
CA ALA A 148 -9.97 -17.99 -4.02
C ALA A 148 -8.51 -18.21 -4.42
N LEU A 149 -7.58 -17.41 -3.89
CA LEU A 149 -6.15 -17.53 -4.19
C LEU A 149 -5.61 -18.91 -3.78
N THR A 150 -5.88 -19.31 -2.53
CA THR A 150 -5.43 -20.60 -1.99
C THR A 150 -6.10 -21.80 -2.64
N SER A 151 -7.29 -21.63 -3.22
CA SER A 151 -7.96 -22.67 -4.00
C SER A 151 -7.50 -22.75 -5.46
N ARG A 152 -7.04 -21.65 -6.07
CA ARG A 152 -6.66 -21.59 -7.49
C ARG A 152 -5.16 -21.75 -7.72
N VAL A 153 -4.35 -21.46 -6.69
CA VAL A 153 -2.89 -21.58 -6.73
C VAL A 153 -2.45 -22.52 -5.62
N ASP A 154 -2.34 -23.80 -5.96
CA ASP A 154 -1.94 -24.86 -5.04
C ASP A 154 -0.62 -24.53 -4.34
N GLY A 155 -0.62 -24.66 -3.02
CA GLY A 155 0.55 -24.41 -2.17
C GLY A 155 0.68 -22.98 -1.64
N THR A 156 -0.20 -22.06 -2.04
CA THR A 156 -0.28 -20.72 -1.43
C THR A 156 -1.05 -20.76 -0.12
N SER A 157 -0.71 -19.86 0.80
CA SER A 157 -1.39 -19.74 2.09
C SER A 157 -1.41 -18.29 2.58
N ALA A 158 -2.35 -17.99 3.46
CA ALA A 158 -2.60 -16.63 3.92
C ALA A 158 -2.92 -16.55 5.41
N PHE A 159 -2.58 -15.41 6.02
CA PHE A 159 -3.12 -15.00 7.31
C PHE A 159 -3.89 -13.69 7.18
N PHE A 160 -4.88 -13.51 8.05
CA PHE A 160 -5.70 -12.32 8.12
C PHE A 160 -5.17 -11.30 9.12
N PHE A 161 -5.43 -10.02 8.82
CA PHE A 161 -5.23 -8.91 9.74
C PHE A 161 -6.33 -7.84 9.59
N GLY A 162 -6.41 -6.95 10.57
CA GLY A 162 -7.40 -5.87 10.59
C GLY A 162 -8.82 -6.42 10.66
N SER A 163 -9.77 -5.78 9.95
CA SER A 163 -11.17 -6.20 9.91
C SER A 163 -11.39 -7.57 9.26
N ALA A 164 -10.38 -8.13 8.57
CA ALA A 164 -10.46 -9.48 8.04
C ALA A 164 -10.18 -10.56 9.12
N ASP A 165 -9.42 -10.23 10.16
CA ASP A 165 -9.03 -11.15 11.25
C ASP A 165 -10.13 -11.26 12.31
N VAL A 166 -11.25 -11.88 11.96
CA VAL A 166 -12.37 -12.05 12.89
C VAL A 166 -12.18 -13.29 13.77
N PRO A 167 -12.55 -13.24 15.08
CA PRO A 167 -13.19 -12.12 15.78
C PRO A 167 -12.21 -11.13 16.45
N ARG A 168 -10.89 -11.34 16.36
CA ARG A 168 -9.89 -10.63 17.19
C ARG A 168 -9.50 -9.25 16.68
N ASN A 169 -9.72 -8.98 15.39
CA ASN A 169 -9.37 -7.77 14.67
C ASN A 169 -7.93 -7.30 14.89
N ARG A 170 -6.96 -8.22 14.97
CA ARG A 170 -5.56 -7.87 15.26
C ARG A 170 -4.95 -7.14 14.08
N GLY A 171 -4.26 -6.03 14.35
CA GLY A 171 -3.57 -5.26 13.32
C GLY A 171 -2.39 -6.00 12.68
N LEU A 172 -1.97 -5.55 11.49
CA LEU A 172 -0.90 -6.18 10.70
C LEU A 172 0.40 -6.38 11.50
N ALA A 173 0.85 -5.38 12.25
CA ALA A 173 2.09 -5.47 13.02
C ALA A 173 2.04 -6.54 14.14
N GLN A 174 0.86 -6.82 14.70
CA GLN A 174 0.70 -7.91 15.66
C GLN A 174 0.73 -9.25 14.93
N ARG A 175 -0.05 -9.41 13.86
CA ARG A 175 -0.11 -10.66 13.09
C ARG A 175 1.24 -11.03 12.49
N ARG A 176 1.99 -10.07 11.95
CA ARG A 176 3.38 -10.27 11.49
C ARG A 176 4.29 -10.81 12.59
N ARG A 177 4.18 -10.32 13.83
CA ARG A 177 4.96 -10.85 14.96
C ARG A 177 4.56 -12.29 15.29
N GLU A 178 3.26 -12.59 15.32
CA GLU A 178 2.74 -13.93 15.56
C GLU A 178 3.20 -14.94 14.50
N MET A 179 3.34 -14.51 13.23
CA MET A 179 3.84 -15.33 12.12
C MET A 179 5.38 -15.39 12.03
N GLY A 180 6.10 -14.71 12.92
CA GLY A 180 7.57 -14.70 12.91
C GLY A 180 8.22 -13.85 11.81
N TRP A 181 7.49 -12.91 11.22
CA TRP A 181 7.88 -12.10 10.05
C TRP A 181 9.21 -11.37 10.14
N PHE A 182 9.63 -10.99 11.34
CA PHE A 182 10.86 -10.22 11.56
C PHE A 182 12.04 -11.08 12.03
N LYS A 183 11.89 -12.41 12.05
CA LYS A 183 12.98 -13.33 12.39
C LYS A 183 13.93 -13.45 11.20
N LYS A 184 15.24 -13.54 11.48
CA LYS A 184 16.28 -13.73 10.44
C LYS A 184 16.11 -15.05 9.67
N VAL A 185 15.68 -16.10 10.37
CA VAL A 185 15.38 -17.41 9.81
C VAL A 185 13.98 -17.78 10.26
N VAL A 186 13.10 -18.01 9.28
CA VAL A 186 11.71 -18.40 9.51
C VAL A 186 11.55 -19.87 9.15
N ASP A 187 11.18 -20.69 10.12
CA ASP A 187 10.78 -22.07 9.86
C ASP A 187 9.30 -22.08 9.44
N MET A 188 9.08 -22.10 8.12
CA MET A 188 7.73 -22.12 7.53
C MET A 188 6.88 -23.31 7.99
N SER A 189 7.48 -24.42 8.44
CA SER A 189 6.73 -25.59 8.92
C SER A 189 6.01 -25.36 10.25
N THR A 190 6.48 -24.38 11.03
CA THR A 190 5.89 -24.01 12.33
C THR A 190 4.79 -22.96 12.21
N ILE A 191 4.55 -22.45 11.00
CA ILE A 191 3.55 -21.42 10.73
C ILE A 191 2.21 -22.06 10.48
N HIS A 192 1.21 -21.57 11.22
CA HIS A 192 -0.19 -21.91 11.00
C HIS A 192 -0.88 -20.75 10.26
N PRO A 193 -1.11 -20.86 8.95
CA PRO A 193 -1.89 -19.89 8.21
C PRO A 193 -3.36 -19.96 8.62
N ASP A 194 -4.11 -18.88 8.40
CA ASP A 194 -5.55 -18.87 8.64
C ASP A 194 -6.31 -19.55 7.49
N VAL A 195 -5.75 -19.53 6.28
CA VAL A 195 -6.32 -20.16 5.07
C VAL A 195 -5.21 -20.78 4.21
N GLY A 196 -5.51 -21.95 3.63
CA GLY A 196 -4.59 -22.71 2.78
C GLY A 196 -3.72 -23.71 3.55
N PRO A 197 -2.91 -24.52 2.85
CA PRO A 197 -1.98 -25.47 3.45
C PRO A 197 -0.83 -24.77 4.18
N SER A 198 0.01 -25.55 4.89
CA SER A 198 1.26 -25.02 5.46
C SER A 198 2.10 -24.29 4.39
N PRO A 199 2.67 -23.11 4.69
CA PRO A 199 3.37 -22.28 3.71
C PRO A 199 4.52 -23.04 3.02
N GLN A 200 4.50 -23.02 1.69
CA GLN A 200 5.58 -23.60 0.88
C GLN A 200 6.64 -22.55 0.58
N ARG A 201 7.93 -22.93 0.56
CA ARG A 201 9.03 -21.96 0.34
C ARG A 201 8.95 -21.21 -0.99
N ARG A 202 8.34 -21.79 -2.03
CA ARG A 202 8.17 -21.16 -3.35
C ARG A 202 7.29 -19.91 -3.29
N TYR A 203 6.19 -19.97 -2.54
CA TYR A 203 5.21 -18.88 -2.45
C TYR A 203 5.35 -18.08 -1.17
N GLY A 204 5.74 -18.74 -0.08
CA GLY A 204 5.78 -18.17 1.25
C GLY A 204 4.39 -17.99 1.84
N LEU A 205 4.19 -16.93 2.63
CA LEU A 205 2.96 -16.63 3.36
C LEU A 205 2.44 -15.23 3.00
N THR A 206 1.20 -15.14 2.55
CA THR A 206 0.54 -13.87 2.20
C THR A 206 -0.19 -13.25 3.39
N GLY A 207 0.02 -11.97 3.67
CA GLY A 207 -0.86 -11.23 4.58
C GLY A 207 -2.04 -10.61 3.84
N VAL A 208 -3.27 -10.92 4.22
CA VAL A 208 -4.49 -10.38 3.56
C VAL A 208 -5.36 -9.67 4.59
N GLY A 209 -5.87 -8.48 4.29
CA GLY A 209 -6.65 -7.78 5.30
C GLY A 209 -7.30 -6.49 4.84
N ALA A 210 -8.09 -5.91 5.74
CA ALA A 210 -8.75 -4.63 5.53
C ALA A 210 -8.52 -3.71 6.73
N SER A 211 -8.22 -2.45 6.47
CA SER A 211 -8.00 -1.45 7.52
C SER A 211 -8.29 -0.04 6.99
N PRO A 212 -8.34 0.98 7.85
CA PRO A 212 -8.20 2.35 7.38
C PRO A 212 -6.93 2.51 6.55
N TYR A 213 -6.94 3.47 5.62
CA TYR A 213 -5.83 3.72 4.70
C TYR A 213 -4.50 3.88 5.45
N VAL A 214 -3.44 3.23 4.97
CA VAL A 214 -2.08 3.34 5.52
C VAL A 214 -1.21 4.01 4.47
N MET A 215 -0.67 5.18 4.82
CA MET A 215 0.25 5.91 3.95
C MET A 215 1.69 5.47 4.25
N ASN A 216 2.56 5.43 3.24
CA ASN A 216 3.98 5.08 3.42
C ASN A 216 4.85 6.33 3.21
N CYS A 217 5.62 6.71 4.23
CA CYS A 217 6.50 7.87 4.22
C CYS A 217 7.90 7.47 4.67
N ASN A 218 8.86 7.59 3.79
CA ASN A 218 10.25 7.26 4.07
C ASN A 218 11.06 8.53 4.23
N VAL A 219 11.91 8.60 5.26
CA VAL A 219 12.81 9.73 5.50
C VAL A 219 14.24 9.22 5.54
N THR A 220 15.08 9.68 4.62
CA THR A 220 16.49 9.29 4.55
C THR A 220 17.33 10.21 5.42
N ILE A 221 18.13 9.65 6.32
CA ILE A 221 19.08 10.38 7.17
C ILE A 221 20.51 10.18 6.70
N ASP A 222 21.35 11.21 6.82
CA ASP A 222 22.70 11.28 6.26
C ASP A 222 23.72 10.53 7.14
N THR A 223 23.53 9.22 7.29
CA THR A 223 24.44 8.34 8.02
C THR A 223 24.32 6.91 7.51
N GLN A 224 25.39 6.13 7.64
CA GLN A 224 25.37 4.68 7.47
C GLN A 224 25.25 3.94 8.81
N ASP A 225 25.26 4.68 9.94
CA ASP A 225 25.12 4.08 11.26
C ASP A 225 23.66 3.69 11.54
N LEU A 226 23.37 2.41 11.32
CA LEU A 226 22.06 1.84 11.58
C LEU A 226 21.66 1.91 13.07
N ALA A 227 22.60 2.02 14.00
CA ALA A 227 22.27 2.20 15.42
C ALA A 227 21.64 3.58 15.68
N VAL A 228 22.11 4.63 14.99
CA VAL A 228 21.47 5.96 15.03
C VAL A 228 20.06 5.87 14.46
N GLY A 229 19.89 5.25 13.28
CA GLY A 229 18.56 5.09 12.69
C GLY A 229 17.58 4.32 13.57
N ARG A 230 18.04 3.25 14.24
CA ARG A 230 17.21 2.50 15.19
C ARG A 230 16.77 3.33 16.39
N LYS A 231 17.63 4.22 16.91
CA LYS A 231 17.26 5.17 17.99
C LYS A 231 16.19 6.15 17.51
N VAL A 232 16.37 6.72 16.33
CA VAL A 232 15.39 7.62 15.70
C VAL A 232 14.06 6.91 15.49
N ALA A 233 14.07 5.71 14.91
CA ALA A 233 12.86 4.91 14.69
C ALA A 233 12.16 4.52 16.01
N ALA A 234 12.91 4.17 17.06
CA ALA A 234 12.33 3.86 18.37
C ALA A 234 11.61 5.05 18.99
N ALA A 235 12.19 6.25 18.90
CA ALA A 235 11.59 7.48 19.42
C ALA A 235 10.40 8.00 18.58
N LEU A 236 10.39 7.73 17.27
CA LEU A 236 9.30 8.14 16.37
C LEU A 236 8.06 7.24 16.49
N ARG A 237 8.25 5.95 16.76
CA ARG A 237 7.19 4.93 16.83
C ARG A 237 6.11 5.32 17.84
N GLU A 238 4.85 5.01 17.54
CA GLU A 238 3.69 5.28 18.41
C GLU A 238 3.86 4.80 19.86
N SER A 239 4.59 3.70 20.09
CA SER A 239 4.84 3.16 21.43
C SER A 239 5.99 3.85 22.19
N GLY A 240 6.65 4.83 21.57
CA GLY A 240 7.71 5.63 22.19
C GLY A 240 7.12 6.74 23.08
N GLU A 241 7.90 7.18 24.07
CA GLU A 241 7.50 8.19 25.06
C GLU A 241 6.97 9.50 24.46
N ALA A 242 7.58 9.95 23.36
CA ALA A 242 7.15 11.10 22.56
C ALA A 242 6.95 10.69 21.10
N GLY A 243 6.38 9.50 20.91
CA GLY A 243 6.05 8.91 19.61
C GLY A 243 4.91 9.62 18.91
N LEU A 244 4.86 9.52 17.59
CA LEU A 244 3.76 10.06 16.81
C LEU A 244 2.63 9.00 16.70
N PRO A 245 1.37 9.37 16.99
CA PRO A 245 0.22 8.47 16.86
C PRO A 245 0.14 7.81 15.49
N GLY A 246 -0.19 6.51 15.45
CA GLY A 246 -0.35 5.77 14.20
C GLY A 246 0.95 5.42 13.45
N ILE A 247 2.13 5.84 13.92
CA ILE A 247 3.41 5.53 13.24
C ILE A 247 3.93 4.13 13.62
N GLN A 248 4.11 3.30 12.59
CA GLN A 248 4.93 2.10 12.63
C GLN A 248 6.15 2.33 11.75
N VAL A 249 7.34 1.99 12.25
CA VAL A 249 8.58 2.41 11.60
C VAL A 249 9.64 1.31 11.68
N LEU A 250 10.49 1.25 10.65
CA LEU A 250 11.73 0.49 10.63
C LEU A 250 12.89 1.42 10.25
N ALA A 251 14.09 1.11 10.72
CA ALA A 251 15.31 1.69 10.21
C ALA A 251 16.01 0.63 9.36
N LEU A 252 16.29 0.95 8.12
CA LEU A 252 16.88 0.04 7.14
C LEU A 252 18.10 0.70 6.48
N PRO A 253 19.18 -0.03 6.19
CA PRO A 253 20.18 0.47 5.26
C PRO A 253 19.51 0.68 3.89
N HIS A 254 19.85 1.75 3.19
CA HIS A 254 19.31 2.04 1.85
C HIS A 254 20.19 3.07 1.15
N GLU A 255 20.63 2.79 -0.07
CA GLU A 255 21.43 3.65 -0.94
C GLU A 255 22.64 4.31 -0.25
N GLY A 256 23.39 3.54 0.54
CA GLY A 256 24.56 4.03 1.28
C GLY A 256 24.21 5.02 2.40
N ALA A 257 22.98 4.97 2.90
CA ALA A 257 22.46 5.72 4.02
C ALA A 257 21.54 4.85 4.90
N VAL A 258 20.84 5.49 5.83
CA VAL A 258 19.79 4.85 6.62
C VAL A 258 18.46 5.50 6.29
N GLU A 259 17.49 4.68 5.91
CA GLU A 259 16.12 5.08 5.68
C GLU A 259 15.26 4.78 6.91
N ILE A 260 14.50 5.78 7.34
CA ILE A 260 13.45 5.66 8.36
C ILE A 260 12.12 5.42 7.63
N ALA A 261 11.84 4.15 7.34
CA ALA A 261 10.67 3.72 6.60
C ALA A 261 9.42 3.67 7.50
N CYS A 262 8.44 4.55 7.26
CA CYS A 262 7.25 4.69 8.10
C CYS A 262 5.98 4.25 7.39
N ASN A 263 5.25 3.33 8.03
CA ASN A 263 3.82 3.13 7.77
C ASN A 263 3.04 4.06 8.70
N VAL A 264 2.17 4.89 8.11
CA VAL A 264 1.38 5.91 8.77
C VAL A 264 -0.08 5.45 8.75
N LYS A 265 -0.53 4.86 9.85
CA LYS A 265 -1.92 4.41 9.99
C LYS A 265 -2.85 5.62 10.08
N SER A 266 -3.98 5.53 9.39
CA SER A 266 -5.10 6.42 9.66
C SER A 266 -5.81 6.01 10.96
N ILE A 267 -5.93 6.93 11.91
CA ILE A 267 -6.51 6.71 13.23
C ILE A 267 -7.86 7.45 13.35
N PRO A 268 -8.86 6.90 14.07
CA PRO A 268 -10.12 7.58 14.28
C PRO A 268 -9.96 8.94 14.98
N CYS A 269 -10.84 9.89 14.64
CA CYS A 269 -11.01 11.13 15.38
C CYS A 269 -11.65 10.86 16.76
N SER A 270 -10.84 10.41 17.72
CA SER A 270 -11.22 10.31 19.14
C SER A 270 -10.02 10.50 20.06
N SER A 271 -8.86 10.84 19.49
CA SER A 271 -7.61 10.95 20.21
C SER A 271 -7.37 12.42 20.57
N SER A 272 -7.12 12.69 21.85
CA SER A 272 -6.88 14.00 22.49
C SER A 272 -5.67 14.80 21.95
N TRP A 273 -5.12 14.42 20.79
CA TRP A 273 -4.02 15.08 20.10
C TRP A 273 -4.50 16.29 19.32
N ALA A 274 -5.04 17.27 20.04
CA ALA A 274 -5.35 18.59 19.51
C ALA A 274 -4.04 19.40 19.40
N GLY A 275 -3.25 19.13 18.36
CA GLY A 275 -2.30 20.13 17.88
C GLY A 275 -3.03 21.37 17.36
N THR A 276 -2.35 22.51 17.30
CA THR A 276 -2.92 23.79 16.80
C THR A 276 -3.31 23.77 15.32
N VAL A 277 -2.90 22.75 14.55
CA VAL A 277 -3.23 22.57 13.13
C VAL A 277 -3.93 21.22 12.92
N PRO A 278 -5.13 21.18 12.33
CA PRO A 278 -5.83 19.93 12.07
C PRO A 278 -5.05 19.08 11.06
N TRP A 279 -4.90 17.79 11.37
CA TRP A 279 -4.29 16.83 10.46
C TRP A 279 -5.24 16.51 9.29
N PRO A 280 -4.70 16.17 8.10
CA PRO A 280 -5.50 15.71 6.98
C PRO A 280 -6.44 14.59 7.39
N ALA A 281 -7.69 14.67 6.92
CA ALA A 281 -8.77 13.79 7.30
C ALA A 281 -9.49 13.22 6.08
N PHE A 282 -10.09 12.05 6.24
CA PHE A 282 -11.07 11.47 5.33
C PHE A 282 -12.09 10.66 6.14
N SER A 283 -13.21 10.30 5.52
CA SER A 283 -14.27 9.54 6.18
C SER A 283 -14.37 8.12 5.63
N ILE A 284 -14.71 7.18 6.51
CA ILE A 284 -15.11 5.82 6.16
C ILE A 284 -16.46 5.60 6.84
N SER A 285 -17.51 5.34 6.06
CA SER A 285 -18.88 5.17 6.57
C SER A 285 -19.32 6.27 7.55
N GLY A 286 -19.01 7.52 7.24
CA GLY A 286 -19.34 8.69 8.07
C GLY A 286 -18.44 8.93 9.29
N ARG A 287 -17.50 8.03 9.60
CA ARG A 287 -16.53 8.22 10.69
C ARG A 287 -15.25 8.87 10.16
N ALA A 288 -14.78 9.94 10.80
CA ALA A 288 -13.56 10.63 10.43
C ALA A 288 -12.29 9.89 10.90
N TYR A 289 -11.30 9.83 10.01
CA TYR A 289 -9.97 9.29 10.25
C TYR A 289 -8.89 10.32 9.86
N HIS A 290 -7.84 10.41 10.65
CA HIS A 290 -6.70 11.31 10.45
C HIS A 290 -5.40 10.54 10.35
N HIS A 291 -4.40 11.14 9.70
CA HIS A 291 -3.04 10.60 9.67
C HIS A 291 -2.01 11.70 9.89
N VAL A 292 -0.87 11.33 10.45
CA VAL A 292 0.25 12.25 10.64
C VAL A 292 0.73 12.75 9.27
N PRO A 293 0.82 14.07 9.04
CA PRO A 293 1.34 14.61 7.78
C PRO A 293 2.80 14.23 7.56
N ALA A 294 3.19 13.91 6.32
CA ALA A 294 4.59 13.63 5.96
C ALA A 294 5.56 14.72 6.44
N ARG A 295 5.19 16.00 6.29
CA ARG A 295 5.99 17.15 6.79
C ARG A 295 6.29 17.09 8.29
N LEU A 296 5.36 16.56 9.10
CA LEU A 296 5.55 16.44 10.55
C LEU A 296 6.48 15.26 10.86
N ILE A 297 6.37 14.17 10.11
CA ILE A 297 7.28 13.03 10.19
C ILE A 297 8.70 13.48 9.85
N THR A 298 8.90 14.17 8.73
CA THR A 298 10.20 14.72 8.32
C THR A 298 10.79 15.65 9.39
N ALA A 299 10.00 16.59 9.90
CA ALA A 299 10.46 17.53 10.93
C ALA A 299 10.86 16.80 12.22
N ARG A 300 10.09 15.78 12.63
CA ARG A 300 10.38 14.99 13.83
C ARG A 300 11.64 14.13 13.64
N VAL A 301 11.80 13.52 12.47
CA VAL A 301 13.03 12.77 12.13
C VAL A 301 14.23 13.70 12.10
N ALA A 302 14.13 14.89 11.50
CA ALA A 302 15.22 15.88 11.48
C ALA A 302 15.62 16.31 12.90
N GLN A 303 14.65 16.55 13.78
CA GLN A 303 14.92 16.86 15.18
C GLN A 303 15.64 15.71 15.89
N LEU A 304 15.14 14.47 15.75
CA LEU A 304 15.69 13.29 16.41
C LEU A 304 17.07 12.88 15.87
N ALA A 305 17.29 13.01 14.56
CA ALA A 305 18.60 12.74 13.95
C ALA A 305 19.61 13.84 14.31
N GLY A 306 19.16 15.10 14.42
CA GLY A 306 19.98 16.25 14.77
C GLY A 306 20.61 16.15 16.17
N THR A 307 19.98 15.48 17.13
CA THR A 307 20.59 15.21 18.45
C THR A 307 21.81 14.26 18.37
N HIS A 308 21.98 13.59 17.24
CA HIS A 308 23.12 12.73 16.92
C HIS A 308 24.05 13.37 15.88
N GLY A 309 23.88 14.66 15.54
CA GLY A 309 24.67 15.34 14.52
C GLY A 309 24.40 14.88 13.09
N VAL A 310 23.27 14.20 12.84
CA VAL A 310 22.91 13.66 11.52
C VAL A 310 21.80 14.51 10.89
N ALA A 311 21.98 14.89 9.63
CA ALA A 311 21.00 15.64 8.85
C ALA A 311 19.99 14.72 8.13
N VAL A 312 18.86 15.27 7.69
CA VAL A 312 17.94 14.59 6.76
C VAL A 312 18.36 14.90 5.33
N ARG A 313 18.47 13.86 4.48
CA ARG A 313 18.74 14.00 3.03
C ARG A 313 17.47 14.25 2.23
N GLY A 314 16.38 13.57 2.59
CA GLY A 314 15.15 13.63 1.79
C GLY A 314 13.97 12.94 2.45
N THR A 315 12.79 13.13 1.85
CA THR A 315 11.56 12.43 2.23
C THR A 315 10.85 12.00 0.96
N ALA A 316 10.44 10.74 0.92
CA ALA A 316 9.69 10.15 -0.17
C ALA A 316 8.35 9.63 0.33
N LEU A 317 7.28 9.94 -0.42
CA LEU A 317 5.99 9.30 -0.23
C LEU A 317 5.90 8.11 -1.19
N VAL A 318 5.73 6.91 -0.65
CA VAL A 318 5.55 5.70 -1.46
C VAL A 318 4.06 5.55 -1.77
N GLY A 319 3.65 5.93 -2.98
CA GLY A 319 2.26 5.99 -3.40
C GLY A 319 1.62 7.36 -3.15
N PHE A 320 0.45 7.38 -2.50
CA PHE A 320 -0.37 8.59 -2.38
C PHE A 320 -0.96 8.75 -0.98
N THR A 321 -1.31 9.99 -0.63
CA THR A 321 -2.26 10.24 0.47
C THR A 321 -3.65 9.68 0.11
N PRO A 322 -4.54 9.43 1.10
CA PRO A 322 -5.90 8.94 0.81
C PRO A 322 -6.66 9.84 -0.17
N ARG A 323 -6.52 11.17 -0.01
CA ARG A 323 -7.19 12.16 -0.86
C ARG A 323 -6.66 12.15 -2.28
N GLU A 324 -5.35 12.14 -2.45
CA GLU A 324 -4.72 12.07 -3.79
C GLU A 324 -5.08 10.76 -4.50
N CYS A 325 -5.02 9.63 -3.78
CA CYS A 325 -5.38 8.32 -4.30
C CYS A 325 -6.81 8.32 -4.86
N ARG A 326 -7.77 8.85 -4.08
CA ARG A 326 -9.17 8.96 -4.52
C ARG A 326 -9.34 9.86 -5.75
N VAL A 327 -8.77 11.06 -5.71
CA VAL A 327 -8.93 12.05 -6.81
C VAL A 327 -8.32 11.55 -8.11
N LEU A 328 -7.13 10.94 -8.05
CA LEU A 328 -6.49 10.37 -9.23
C LEU A 328 -7.25 9.15 -9.76
N ALA A 329 -7.77 8.30 -8.88
CA ALA A 329 -8.62 7.18 -9.28
C ALA A 329 -9.89 7.63 -9.97
N GLU A 330 -10.62 8.59 -9.39
CA GLU A 330 -11.82 9.17 -10.00
C GLU A 330 -11.51 9.68 -11.40
N TRP A 331 -10.44 10.45 -11.55
CA TRP A 331 -10.04 10.98 -12.85
C TRP A 331 -9.65 9.90 -13.85
N ALA A 332 -8.81 8.94 -13.47
CA ALA A 332 -8.39 7.84 -14.33
C ALA A 332 -9.59 7.00 -14.80
N LEU A 333 -10.50 6.67 -13.89
CA LEU A 333 -11.68 5.86 -14.18
C LEU A 333 -12.70 6.59 -15.06
N THR A 334 -12.90 7.90 -14.85
CA THR A 334 -13.75 8.72 -15.72
C THR A 334 -13.22 8.77 -17.16
N LEU A 335 -11.89 8.76 -17.32
CA LEU A 335 -11.24 8.74 -18.64
C LEU A 335 -11.05 7.31 -19.20
N GLY A 336 -11.45 6.27 -18.47
CA GLY A 336 -11.26 4.87 -18.88
C GLY A 336 -9.78 4.45 -18.96
N ILE A 337 -8.90 5.09 -18.18
CA ILE A 337 -7.47 4.80 -18.13
C ILE A 337 -7.23 3.70 -17.09
N GLY A 338 -6.97 2.47 -17.54
CA GLY A 338 -6.56 1.38 -16.64
C GLY A 338 -5.09 1.49 -16.22
N GLU A 339 -4.23 1.91 -17.16
CA GLU A 339 -2.77 1.95 -16.99
C GLU A 339 -2.22 3.32 -16.56
N PHE A 340 -2.84 3.94 -15.56
CA PHE A 340 -2.47 5.31 -15.17
C PHE A 340 -0.99 5.45 -14.78
N TRP A 341 -0.39 4.39 -14.22
CA TRP A 341 1.03 4.34 -13.85
C TRP A 341 1.98 4.57 -15.03
N THR A 342 1.63 4.19 -16.27
CA THR A 342 2.51 4.40 -17.44
C THR A 342 2.49 5.85 -17.93
N LYS A 343 1.50 6.63 -17.47
CA LYS A 343 1.26 8.01 -17.93
C LYS A 343 1.71 9.08 -16.93
N GLN A 344 2.12 8.70 -15.72
CA GLN A 344 2.46 9.67 -14.67
C GLN A 344 3.57 10.65 -15.08
N HIS A 345 4.59 10.21 -15.83
CA HIS A 345 5.68 11.10 -16.26
C HIS A 345 5.25 12.16 -17.29
N GLN A 346 4.13 11.95 -18.00
CA GLN A 346 3.60 12.91 -18.98
C GLN A 346 2.67 13.96 -18.35
N LEU A 347 2.26 13.77 -17.10
CA LEU A 347 1.28 14.62 -16.41
C LEU A 347 1.90 15.64 -15.45
N TYR A 348 3.20 15.48 -15.14
CA TYR A 348 3.97 16.38 -14.27
C TYR A 348 5.03 17.21 -15.04
N MET A 349 5.03 17.19 -16.38
CA MET A 349 5.77 18.12 -17.25
C MET A 349 4.83 19.12 -17.91
#